data_AF-A0AAV2S1U8-F1
#
_entry.id   AF-A0AAV2S1U8-F1
#
_cell.length_a   1.000
_cell.length_b   1.000
_cell.length_c   1.000
_cell.angle_alpha   90.00
_cell.angle_beta   90.00
_cell.angle_gamma   90.00
#
_symmetry.space_group_name_H-M   'P 1'
#
loop_
_entity.id
_entity.type
_entity.pdbx_description
1 polymer ?
#
loop_
_entity_poly.entity_id
_entity_poly.type
_entity_poly.pdbx_seq_one_letter_code
_entity_poly.pdbx_strand_id
1 'polypeptide(L)'
;MVAIFSQLVTLFAALFTVMFHSRAEAHFVPATLRLQVECSDREPDCASWAQSGECYKNSGFMKVHCRRSCHNCQEDPTCRDLHDQCDAWANDSECGRNPCFMAKTCATACGHCIPAFSAHHDADLPHIDYRKIYLKRCGGNS
;
A
#
# COMPACT_ATOMS: atom_id res chain seq x y z
N MET A 1 52.11 -7.14 -32.78
CA MET A 1 51.02 -6.59 -33.61
C MET A 1 49.68 -7.33 -33.48
N VAL A 2 49.62 -8.56 -32.93
CA VAL A 2 48.36 -9.32 -32.74
C VAL A 2 47.48 -8.80 -31.57
N ALA A 3 48.09 -8.18 -30.56
CA ALA A 3 47.35 -7.65 -29.39
C ALA A 3 46.52 -6.39 -29.67
N ILE A 4 46.86 -5.62 -30.73
CA ILE A 4 46.20 -4.35 -31.05
C ILE A 4 44.86 -4.61 -31.78
N PHE A 5 44.81 -5.65 -32.61
CA PHE A 5 43.58 -6.06 -33.31
C PHE A 5 42.50 -6.58 -32.36
N SER A 6 42.89 -7.22 -31.25
CA SER A 6 41.95 -7.72 -30.26
C SER A 6 41.27 -6.60 -29.45
N GLN A 7 41.98 -5.50 -29.17
CA GLN A 7 41.41 -4.37 -28.43
C GLN A 7 40.38 -3.57 -29.26
N LEU A 8 40.54 -3.54 -30.58
CA LEU A 8 39.59 -2.85 -31.47
C LEU A 8 38.26 -3.62 -31.58
N VAL A 9 38.27 -4.95 -31.62
CA VAL A 9 37.03 -5.77 -31.65
C VAL A 9 36.22 -5.62 -30.36
N THR A 10 36.88 -5.50 -29.19
CA THR A 10 36.19 -5.29 -27.91
C THR A 10 35.60 -3.88 -27.77
N LEU A 11 36.22 -2.86 -28.38
CA LEU A 11 35.71 -1.48 -28.38
C LEU A 11 34.42 -1.36 -29.21
N PHE A 12 34.34 -2.04 -30.36
CA PHE A 12 33.10 -2.07 -31.16
C PHE A 12 31.96 -2.84 -30.46
N ALA A 13 32.27 -3.96 -29.79
CA ALA A 13 31.28 -4.70 -29.02
C ALA A 13 30.75 -3.89 -27.81
N ALA A 14 31.63 -3.16 -27.11
CA ALA A 14 31.24 -2.30 -26.00
C ALA A 14 30.33 -1.15 -26.46
N LEU A 15 30.64 -0.50 -27.60
CA LEU A 15 29.82 0.56 -28.17
C LEU A 15 28.46 0.06 -28.68
N PHE A 16 28.36 -1.20 -29.13
CA PHE A 16 27.09 -1.81 -29.48
C PHE A 16 26.23 -2.11 -28.24
N THR A 17 26.85 -2.51 -27.12
CA THR A 17 26.10 -2.75 -25.86
C THR A 17 25.57 -1.48 -25.19
N VAL A 18 26.21 -0.31 -25.34
CA VAL A 18 25.68 0.96 -24.79
C VAL A 18 24.56 1.58 -25.64
N MET A 19 24.36 1.16 -26.89
CA MET A 19 23.23 1.62 -27.72
C MET A 19 21.96 0.75 -27.56
N PHE A 20 22.05 -0.44 -26.93
CA PHE A 20 20.93 -1.36 -26.74
C PHE A 20 20.39 -1.50 -25.31
N HIS A 21 21.00 -0.87 -24.29
CA HIS A 21 20.37 -0.75 -22.97
C HIS A 21 19.58 0.55 -22.86
N SER A 22 18.65 0.65 -23.79
CA SER A 22 17.57 1.64 -23.84
C SER A 22 16.78 1.61 -22.53
N ARG A 23 16.45 2.83 -22.09
CA ARG A 23 15.25 3.21 -21.34
C ARG A 23 15.14 2.66 -19.93
N ALA A 24 15.47 3.57 -19.00
CA ALA A 24 14.70 3.75 -17.79
C ALA A 24 13.20 3.79 -18.17
N GLU A 25 12.49 2.71 -17.86
CA GLU A 25 11.03 2.68 -17.84
C GLU A 25 10.58 3.53 -16.65
N ALA A 26 10.33 4.81 -16.89
CA ALA A 26 9.38 5.54 -16.06
C ALA A 26 8.02 4.86 -16.30
N HIS A 27 7.65 3.97 -15.39
CA HIS A 27 6.38 3.28 -15.43
C HIS A 27 5.25 4.31 -15.52
N PHE A 28 4.60 4.32 -16.68
CA PHE A 28 3.30 4.92 -16.92
C PHE A 28 2.31 4.30 -15.92
N VAL A 29 1.98 5.01 -14.84
CA VAL A 29 0.88 4.63 -13.95
C VAL A 29 -0.41 5.10 -14.62
N PRO A 30 -1.25 4.19 -15.17
CA PRO A 30 -2.50 4.60 -15.78
C PRO A 30 -3.41 5.24 -14.72
N ALA A 31 -4.16 6.27 -15.12
CA ALA A 31 -5.12 7.04 -14.31
C ALA A 31 -6.37 6.24 -13.89
N THR A 32 -6.21 4.95 -13.64
CA THR A 32 -7.15 4.08 -12.91
C THR A 32 -6.55 3.63 -11.58
N LEU A 33 -5.39 4.18 -11.19
CA LEU A 33 -4.85 4.07 -9.83
C LEU A 33 -5.98 4.50 -8.89
N ARG A 34 -6.51 3.53 -8.13
CA ARG A 34 -7.45 3.81 -7.05
C ARG A 34 -6.90 5.02 -6.32
N LEU A 35 -7.73 6.06 -6.19
CA LEU A 35 -7.48 7.19 -5.34
C LEU A 35 -7.26 6.62 -3.93
N GLN A 36 -6.03 6.19 -3.61
CA GLN A 36 -5.57 6.07 -2.24
C GLN A 36 -5.53 7.51 -1.78
N VAL A 37 -6.69 7.98 -1.34
CA VAL A 37 -6.82 9.22 -0.63
C VAL A 37 -5.98 8.99 0.62
N GLU A 38 -4.77 9.51 0.59
CA GLU A 38 -3.92 9.59 1.76
C GLU A 38 -4.77 10.18 2.90
N CYS A 39 -4.91 9.38 3.97
CA CYS A 39 -5.68 9.70 5.15
C CYS A 39 -4.85 10.68 5.99
N SER A 40 -4.83 11.92 5.56
CA SER A 40 -4.10 12.99 6.23
C SER A 40 -4.98 14.21 6.44
N ASP A 41 -4.60 14.99 7.43
CA ASP A 41 -5.10 16.34 7.61
C ASP A 41 -4.29 17.29 6.71
N ARG A 42 -4.99 18.26 6.12
CA ARG A 42 -4.44 19.25 5.20
C ARG A 42 -4.24 20.61 5.84
N GLU A 43 -4.82 20.80 7.03
CA GLU A 43 -4.70 22.04 7.78
C GLU A 43 -4.01 21.76 9.11
N PRO A 44 -3.15 22.68 9.58
CA PRO A 44 -2.39 22.50 10.81
C PRO A 44 -3.29 22.44 12.05
N ASP A 45 -4.45 23.10 12.02
CA ASP A 45 -5.36 23.24 13.17
C ASP A 45 -6.44 22.16 13.22
N CYS A 46 -6.40 21.16 12.32
CA CYS A 46 -7.43 20.12 12.23
C CYS A 46 -7.71 19.42 13.57
N ALA A 47 -6.67 19.13 14.35
CA ALA A 47 -6.83 18.49 15.67
C ALA A 47 -7.60 19.39 16.65
N SER A 48 -7.26 20.68 16.68
CA SER A 48 -7.92 21.69 17.54
C SER A 48 -9.39 21.90 17.13
N TRP A 49 -9.64 22.00 15.84
CA TRP A 49 -11.00 22.14 15.30
C TRP A 49 -11.84 20.88 15.54
N ALA A 50 -11.26 19.70 15.37
CA ALA A 50 -11.93 18.44 15.71
C ALA A 50 -12.31 18.39 17.19
N GLN A 51 -11.38 18.75 18.09
CA GLN A 51 -11.65 18.84 19.53
C GLN A 51 -12.73 19.87 19.88
N SER A 52 -12.85 20.93 19.08
CA SER A 52 -13.90 21.98 19.20
C SER A 52 -15.26 21.56 18.62
N GLY A 53 -15.36 20.36 18.06
CA GLY A 53 -16.58 19.79 17.50
C GLY A 53 -16.86 20.19 16.06
N GLU A 54 -15.88 20.75 15.34
CA GLU A 54 -16.06 21.18 13.95
C GLU A 54 -16.36 20.02 13.00
N CYS A 55 -15.98 18.79 13.34
CA CYS A 55 -16.34 17.59 12.57
C CYS A 55 -17.86 17.45 12.37
N TYR A 56 -18.66 18.01 13.28
CA TYR A 56 -20.12 18.03 13.20
C TYR A 56 -20.64 19.38 12.73
N LYS A 57 -20.15 20.48 13.31
CA LYS A 57 -20.61 21.86 13.01
C LYS A 57 -20.27 22.30 11.59
N ASN A 58 -19.11 21.89 11.09
CA ASN A 58 -18.56 22.23 9.78
C ASN A 58 -18.12 20.98 9.01
N SER A 59 -18.97 19.95 9.02
CA SER A 59 -18.65 18.63 8.49
C SER A 59 -18.21 18.65 7.03
N GLY A 60 -18.75 19.54 6.18
CA GLY A 60 -18.36 19.63 4.77
C GLY A 60 -16.88 19.97 4.59
N PHE A 61 -16.40 20.99 5.29
CA PHE A 61 -14.99 21.39 5.27
C PHE A 61 -14.11 20.32 5.92
N MET A 62 -14.49 19.90 7.13
CA MET A 62 -13.69 18.98 7.93
C MET A 62 -13.50 17.61 7.25
N LYS A 63 -14.52 17.10 6.54
CA LYS A 63 -14.42 15.84 5.79
C LYS A 63 -13.47 15.88 4.60
N VAL A 64 -13.10 17.07 4.11
CA VAL A 64 -12.18 17.24 2.99
C VAL A 64 -10.78 17.59 3.48
N HIS A 65 -10.69 18.47 4.48
CA HIS A 65 -9.45 19.06 4.96
C HIS A 65 -8.90 18.38 6.22
N CYS A 66 -9.75 17.78 7.05
CA CYS A 66 -9.40 17.25 8.37
C CYS A 66 -9.86 15.80 8.54
N ARG A 67 -9.62 14.98 7.52
CA ARG A 67 -10.12 13.59 7.46
C ARG A 67 -9.59 12.73 8.60
N ARG A 68 -8.31 12.90 8.95
CA ARG A 68 -7.66 12.10 9.98
C ARG A 68 -8.17 12.53 11.35
N SER A 69 -8.13 13.83 11.64
CA SER A 69 -8.63 14.41 12.89
C SER A 69 -10.13 14.17 13.14
N CYS A 70 -10.94 14.10 12.08
CA CYS A 70 -12.37 13.81 12.18
C CYS A 70 -12.74 12.34 11.99
N HIS A 71 -11.76 11.43 11.94
CA HIS A 71 -12.02 9.99 11.78
C HIS A 71 -12.87 9.68 10.54
N ASN A 72 -12.72 10.49 9.50
CA ASN A 72 -13.46 10.39 8.24
C ASN A 72 -12.57 9.88 7.10
N CYS A 73 -11.60 9.04 7.46
CA CYS A 73 -10.92 8.24 6.46
C CYS A 73 -11.81 7.06 6.07
N GLN A 74 -11.85 6.73 4.78
CA GLN A 74 -12.60 5.55 4.35
C GLN A 74 -11.95 4.32 4.98
N GLU A 75 -12.61 3.74 5.98
CA GLU A 75 -12.27 2.41 6.46
C GLU A 75 -12.51 1.42 5.32
N ASP A 76 -11.56 0.53 5.07
CA ASP A 76 -11.88 -0.68 4.32
C ASP A 76 -12.61 -1.62 5.29
N PRO A 77 -13.94 -1.79 5.19
CA PRO A 77 -14.69 -2.64 6.14
C PRO A 77 -14.27 -4.12 6.05
N THR A 78 -13.50 -4.47 5.03
CA THR A 78 -12.94 -5.80 4.84
C THR A 78 -11.57 -5.95 5.51
N CYS A 79 -10.97 -4.87 6.01
CA CYS A 79 -9.71 -4.90 6.75
C CYS A 79 -9.93 -5.22 8.23
N ARG A 80 -10.24 -6.48 8.51
CA ARG A 80 -10.43 -7.02 9.86
C ARG A 80 -10.26 -8.52 9.86
N ASP A 81 -9.97 -9.08 11.03
CA ASP A 81 -10.10 -10.50 11.27
C ASP A 81 -11.57 -10.88 11.48
N LEU A 82 -11.96 -12.00 10.90
CA LEU A 82 -13.31 -12.55 10.94
C LEU A 82 -13.42 -13.75 11.89
N HIS A 83 -12.30 -14.15 12.50
CA HIS A 83 -12.22 -15.29 13.40
C HIS A 83 -11.34 -14.93 14.61
N ASP A 84 -11.72 -15.41 15.79
CA ASP A 84 -11.04 -15.17 17.06
C ASP A 84 -9.65 -15.83 17.13
N GLN A 85 -9.49 -16.98 16.48
CA GLN A 85 -8.22 -17.70 16.39
C GLN A 85 -7.22 -17.14 15.36
N CYS A 86 -7.51 -16.00 14.72
CA CYS A 86 -6.61 -15.46 13.68
C CYS A 86 -5.18 -15.21 14.19
N ASP A 87 -5.01 -14.75 15.43
CA ASP A 87 -3.68 -14.58 16.04
C ASP A 87 -2.97 -15.93 16.24
N ALA A 88 -3.69 -16.95 16.71
CA ALA A 88 -3.13 -18.28 16.91
C ALA A 88 -2.67 -18.89 15.57
N TRP A 89 -3.52 -18.85 14.55
CA TRP A 89 -3.18 -19.36 13.22
C TRP A 89 -2.07 -18.56 12.54
N ALA A 90 -2.02 -17.25 12.74
CA ALA A 90 -0.90 -16.44 12.27
C ALA A 90 0.42 -16.89 12.92
N ASN A 91 0.42 -17.13 14.24
CA ASN A 91 1.57 -17.67 14.98
C ASN A 91 1.96 -19.10 14.52
N ASP A 92 0.97 -19.91 14.13
CA ASP A 92 1.16 -21.24 13.57
C ASP A 92 1.58 -21.21 12.08
N SER A 93 1.95 -20.04 11.55
CA SER A 93 2.43 -19.84 10.18
C SER A 93 1.39 -20.11 9.08
N GLU A 94 0.10 -20.08 9.40
CA GLU A 94 -0.96 -20.25 8.41
C GLU A 94 -0.99 -19.13 7.38
N CYS A 95 -0.49 -17.93 7.71
CA CYS A 95 -0.34 -16.83 6.74
C CYS A 95 0.49 -17.23 5.50
N GLY A 96 1.48 -18.12 5.70
CA GLY A 96 2.29 -18.66 4.61
C GLY A 96 1.78 -19.99 4.06
N ARG A 97 1.25 -20.87 4.92
CA ARG A 97 0.79 -22.23 4.55
C ARG A 97 -0.56 -22.22 3.84
N ASN A 98 -1.46 -21.33 4.26
CA ASN A 98 -2.81 -21.17 3.76
C ASN A 98 -3.14 -19.71 3.42
N PRO A 99 -2.36 -19.08 2.53
CA PRO A 99 -2.39 -17.62 2.32
C PRO A 99 -3.73 -17.12 1.79
N CYS A 100 -4.47 -17.94 1.06
CA CYS A 100 -5.76 -17.57 0.50
C CYS A 100 -6.90 -17.53 1.51
N PHE A 101 -6.92 -18.52 2.41
CA PHE A 101 -7.85 -18.53 3.53
C PHE A 101 -7.53 -17.38 4.48
N MET A 102 -6.26 -17.24 4.85
CA MET A 102 -5.83 -16.21 5.79
C MET A 102 -6.06 -14.79 5.23
N ALA A 103 -5.84 -14.56 3.93
CA ALA A 103 -6.19 -13.28 3.31
C ALA A 103 -7.70 -12.95 3.33
N LYS A 104 -8.59 -13.96 3.37
CA LYS A 104 -10.04 -13.73 3.43
C LYS A 104 -10.55 -13.61 4.87
N THR A 105 -9.98 -14.40 5.77
CA THR A 105 -10.48 -14.59 7.14
C THR A 105 -9.69 -13.79 8.17
N CYS A 106 -8.38 -13.66 7.99
CA CYS A 106 -7.43 -13.14 8.97
C CYS A 106 -6.58 -12.01 8.37
N ALA A 107 -7.25 -10.98 7.86
CA ALA A 107 -6.61 -9.91 7.10
C ALA A 107 -5.65 -9.07 7.96
N THR A 108 -5.96 -8.83 9.23
CA THR A 108 -5.13 -8.02 10.12
C THR A 108 -4.05 -8.85 10.81
N ALA A 109 -4.37 -10.04 11.31
CA ALA A 109 -3.38 -10.93 11.94
C ALA A 109 -2.23 -11.32 10.99
N CYS A 110 -2.49 -11.44 9.69
CA CYS A 110 -1.46 -11.71 8.69
C CYS A 110 -0.86 -10.46 8.03
N GLY A 111 -1.19 -9.25 8.50
CA GLY A 111 -0.66 -8.00 7.96
C GLY A 111 -1.05 -7.73 6.50
N HIS A 112 -2.15 -8.31 6.02
CA HIS A 112 -2.65 -8.08 4.67
C HIS A 112 -3.28 -6.70 4.52
N CYS A 113 -3.62 -6.04 5.62
CA CYS A 113 -4.05 -4.66 5.64
C CYS A 113 -3.83 -4.05 7.04
N ILE A 114 -3.88 -2.71 7.11
CA ILE A 114 -3.78 -1.96 8.36
C ILE A 114 -5.12 -1.25 8.59
N PRO A 115 -5.86 -1.56 9.67
CA PRO A 115 -7.11 -0.88 9.98
C PRO A 115 -6.82 0.54 10.47
N ALA A 116 -7.75 1.45 10.21
CA ALA A 116 -7.65 2.88 10.48
C ALA A 116 -7.32 3.25 11.96
N PHE A 117 -7.53 2.31 12.88
CA PHE A 117 -7.45 2.50 14.32
C PHE A 117 -6.68 1.40 15.06
N SER A 118 -5.70 0.75 14.41
CA SER A 118 -4.85 -0.20 15.13
C SER A 118 -4.02 0.51 16.22
N ALA A 119 -3.93 -0.09 17.41
CA ALA A 119 -3.41 0.50 18.64
C ALA A 119 -1.89 0.78 18.67
N HIS A 120 -1.22 0.73 17.51
CA HIS A 120 0.17 1.12 17.36
C HIS A 120 0.24 2.55 16.84
N HIS A 121 0.92 3.38 17.61
CA HIS A 121 0.89 4.84 17.59
C HIS A 121 1.65 5.47 16.40
N ASP A 122 1.48 4.95 15.18
CA ASP A 122 2.14 5.47 13.99
C ASP A 122 1.13 6.21 13.12
N ALA A 123 1.03 7.51 13.36
CA ALA A 123 0.01 8.44 12.87
C ALA A 123 -0.09 8.61 11.34
N ASP A 124 0.80 7.99 10.57
CA ASP A 124 1.01 8.34 9.15
C ASP A 124 1.07 7.13 8.20
N LEU A 125 0.71 5.92 8.65
CA LEU A 125 0.66 4.77 7.72
C LEU A 125 -0.60 4.88 6.85
N PRO A 126 -0.46 4.94 5.50
CA PRO A 126 -1.63 5.00 4.63
C PRO A 126 -2.49 3.76 4.80
N HIS A 127 -3.78 3.84 4.42
CA HIS A 127 -4.61 2.65 4.26
C HIS A 127 -4.03 1.80 3.12
N ILE A 128 -3.18 0.86 3.46
CA ILE A 128 -2.59 -0.07 2.50
C ILE A 128 -3.28 -1.41 2.65
N ASP A 129 -4.03 -1.76 1.61
CA ASP A 129 -4.68 -3.06 1.47
C ASP A 129 -3.87 -3.93 0.50
N TYR A 130 -2.91 -4.66 1.06
CA TYR A 130 -2.09 -5.65 0.35
C TYR A 130 -2.85 -6.96 0.09
N ARG A 131 -3.99 -7.18 0.76
CA ARG A 131 -4.87 -8.36 0.61
C ARG A 131 -5.29 -8.57 -0.83
N LYS A 132 -5.49 -7.49 -1.59
CA LYS A 132 -5.83 -7.53 -3.02
C LYS A 132 -4.78 -8.23 -3.88
N ILE A 133 -3.51 -8.25 -3.46
CA ILE A 133 -2.43 -8.98 -4.16
C ILE A 133 -2.64 -10.49 -3.98
N TYR A 134 -2.88 -10.91 -2.75
CA TYR A 134 -3.12 -12.31 -2.39
C TYR A 134 -4.41 -12.83 -3.03
N LEU A 135 -5.52 -12.10 -2.89
CA LEU A 135 -6.82 -12.54 -3.40
C LEU A 135 -6.88 -12.74 -4.92
N LYS A 136 -6.18 -11.91 -5.71
CA LYS A 136 -6.09 -12.09 -7.16
C LYS A 136 -5.46 -13.43 -7.55
N ARG A 137 -4.49 -13.91 -6.76
CA ARG A 137 -3.84 -15.21 -6.97
C ARG A 137 -4.69 -16.39 -6.47
N CYS A 138 -5.66 -16.12 -5.61
CA CYS A 138 -6.50 -17.11 -4.94
C CYS A 138 -7.77 -17.50 -5.72
N GLY A 139 -7.91 -17.06 -6.98
CA GLY A 139 -8.93 -17.58 -7.90
C GLY A 139 -10.38 -17.42 -7.45
N GLY A 140 -10.71 -16.39 -6.67
CA GLY A 140 -12.09 -16.13 -6.24
C GLY A 140 -12.69 -14.93 -6.96
N ASN A 141 -13.82 -15.13 -7.64
CA ASN A 141 -14.67 -14.03 -8.11
C ASN A 141 -15.03 -13.14 -6.91
N SER A 142 -14.68 -11.86 -7.03
CA SER A 142 -15.01 -10.81 -6.06
C SER A 142 -16.50 -10.50 -6.08
#